data_AF-Q8YTP5-F1
#
_entry.id   AF-Q8YTP5-F1
#
_cell.length_a   1.000
_cell.length_b   1.000
_cell.length_c   1.000
_cell.angle_alpha   90.00
_cell.angle_beta   90.00
_cell.angle_gamma   90.00
#
_symmetry.space_group_name_H-M   'P 1'
#
loop_
_entity.id
_entity.type
_entity.pdbx_description
1 polymer ?
#
loop_
_entity_poly.entity_id
_entity_poly.type
_entity_poly.pdbx_seq_one_letter_code
_entity_poly.pdbx_strand_id
1 'polypeptide(L)' 'MSNTDKQIVADSMAYQAVMSVLVLNDLKRRGDSAGIAKLREGIIRSARVLGWDFNRLKLTSQGFVTAR' A
#
# COMPACT_ATOMS: atom_id res chain seq x y z
N MET A 1 7.44 -20.85 -0.66
CA MET A 1 7.77 -19.88 -1.73
C MET A 1 9.26 -19.95 -2.02
N SER A 2 9.60 -20.09 -3.30
CA SER A 2 10.98 -19.95 -3.77
C SER A 2 11.46 -18.50 -3.66
N ASN A 3 12.77 -18.26 -3.83
CA ASN A 3 13.30 -16.89 -3.88
C ASN A 3 12.75 -16.11 -5.08
N THR A 4 12.51 -16.80 -6.21
CA THR A 4 11.89 -16.21 -7.40
C THR A 4 10.46 -15.76 -7.10
N ASP A 5 9.66 -16.57 -6.40
CA ASP A 5 8.29 -16.19 -6.02
C ASP A 5 8.29 -14.98 -5.10
N LYS A 6 9.24 -14.92 -4.15
CA LYS A 6 9.40 -13.77 -3.25
C LYS A 6 9.74 -12.49 -4.02
N GLN A 7 10.61 -12.59 -5.02
CA GLN A 7 11.00 -11.45 -5.86
C GLN A 7 9.81 -10.94 -6.70
N ILE A 8 9.07 -11.85 -7.34
CA ILE A 8 7.89 -11.48 -8.14
C ILE A 8 6.85 -10.75 -7.29
N VAL A 9 6.61 -11.23 -6.06
CA VAL A 9 5.68 -10.57 -5.14
C VAL A 9 6.21 -9.18 -4.74
N ALA A 10 7.49 -9.05 -4.42
CA ALA A 10 8.10 -7.77 -4.06
C ALA A 10 8.00 -6.75 -5.20
N ASP A 11 8.34 -7.14 -6.42
CA ASP A 11 8.27 -6.29 -7.61
C ASP A 11 6.82 -5.88 -7.89
N SER A 12 5.88 -6.81 -7.82
CA SER A 12 4.45 -6.53 -8.00
C SER A 12 3.93 -5.52 -6.98
N MET A 13 4.35 -5.64 -5.71
CA MET A 13 4.00 -4.68 -4.66
C MET A 13 4.61 -3.30 -4.92
N ALA A 14 5.86 -3.24 -5.40
CA ALA A 14 6.52 -1.98 -5.76
C ALA A 14 5.78 -1.26 -6.89
N TYR A 15 5.40 -1.97 -7.95
CA TYR A 15 4.58 -1.41 -9.03
C TYR A 15 3.22 -0.91 -8.52
N GLN A 16 2.54 -1.71 -7.68
CA GLN A 16 1.26 -1.31 -7.10
C GLN A 16 1.38 -0.04 -6.24
N ALA A 17 2.47 0.12 -5.49
CA ALA A 17 2.72 1.31 -4.69
C ALA A 17 2.90 2.56 -5.58
N VAL A 18 3.71 2.46 -6.64
CA VAL A 18 3.92 3.56 -7.60
C VAL A 18 2.60 3.96 -8.26
N MET A 19 1.83 3.00 -8.76
CA MET A 19 0.54 3.27 -9.39
C MET A 19 -0.45 3.91 -8.41
N SER A 20 -0.48 3.44 -7.16
CA SER A 20 -1.34 4.01 -6.12
C SER A 20 -1.01 5.49 -5.85
N VAL A 21 0.27 5.87 -5.87
CA VAL A 21 0.70 7.27 -5.72
C VAL A 21 0.27 8.13 -6.92
N LEU A 22 0.42 7.62 -8.14
CA LEU A 22 -0.01 8.33 -9.35
C LEU A 22 -1.52 8.59 -9.34
N VAL A 23 -2.31 7.58 -9.01
CA VAL A 23 -3.77 7.71 -8.90
C VAL A 23 -4.15 8.66 -7.76
N LEU A 24 -3.50 8.58 -6.60
CA LEU A 24 -3.75 9.51 -5.49
C LEU A 24 -3.50 10.96 -5.89
N ASN A 25 -2.42 11.23 -6.63
CA ASN A 25 -2.09 12.59 -7.07
C ASN A 25 -3.11 13.13 -8.07
N ASP A 26 -3.58 12.30 -9.01
CA ASP A 26 -4.64 12.67 -9.94
C ASP A 26 -5.97 12.94 -9.23
N LEU A 27 -6.37 12.08 -8.29
CA LEU A 27 -7.60 12.27 -7.50
C LEU A 27 -7.54 13.53 -6.63
N LYS A 28 -6.38 13.82 -6.01
CA LYS A 28 -6.14 15.06 -5.26
C LYS A 28 -6.28 16.29 -6.16
N ARG A 29 -5.70 16.26 -7.36
CA ARG A 29 -5.82 17.35 -8.34
C ARG A 29 -7.28 17.61 -8.73
N ARG A 30 -8.12 16.58 -8.77
CA ARG A 30 -9.55 16.67 -9.10
C ARG A 30 -10.43 17.04 -7.90
N GLY A 31 -9.88 17.08 -6.68
CA GLY A 31 -10.66 17.25 -5.46
C GLY A 31 -11.59 16.06 -5.14
N ASP A 32 -11.32 14.88 -5.71
CA ASP A 32 -12.18 13.70 -5.57
C ASP A 32 -11.90 12.94 -4.26
N SER A 33 -12.49 13.44 -3.18
CA SER A 33 -12.37 12.85 -1.84
C SER A 33 -12.94 11.43 -1.75
N ALA A 34 -14.01 11.13 -2.50
CA ALA A 34 -14.63 9.81 -2.53
C ALA A 34 -13.72 8.78 -3.23
N GLY A 35 -13.10 9.16 -4.34
CA GLY A 35 -12.10 8.35 -5.03
C GLY A 35 -10.88 8.08 -4.14
N ILE A 36 -10.41 9.08 -3.39
CA ILE A 36 -9.29 8.92 -2.44
C ILE A 36 -9.65 7.90 -1.35
N ALA A 37 -10.87 7.98 -0.80
CA ALA A 37 -11.34 7.02 0.20
C ALA A 37 -11.36 5.58 -0.36
N LYS A 38 -11.91 5.39 -1.57
CA LYS A 38 -11.93 4.08 -2.25
C LYS A 38 -10.52 3.54 -2.52
N LEU A 39 -9.60 4.38 -2.98
CA LEU A 39 -8.21 4.00 -3.21
C LEU A 39 -7.56 3.53 -1.89
N ARG A 40 -7.73 4.29 -0.81
CA ARG A 40 -7.19 3.95 0.51
C ARG A 40 -7.73 2.61 1.01
N GLU A 41 -9.04 2.38 0.89
CA GLU A 41 -9.64 1.09 1.26
C GLU A 41 -9.09 -0.07 0.42
N GLY A 42 -8.92 0.13 -0.89
CA GLY A 42 -8.34 -0.86 -1.79
C GLY A 42 -6.94 -1.29 -1.36
N ILE A 43 -6.06 -0.32 -1.08
CA ILE A 43 -4.70 -0.57 -0.59
C ILE A 43 -4.72 -1.34 0.73
N ILE A 44 -5.59 -0.95 1.68
CA ILE A 44 -5.71 -1.63 2.97
C ILE A 44 -6.19 -3.08 2.79
N ARG A 45 -7.19 -3.31 1.92
CA ARG A 45 -7.68 -4.67 1.62
C ARG A 45 -6.59 -5.54 1.00
N SER A 46 -5.88 -5.04 -0.02
CA SER A 46 -4.79 -5.78 -0.66
C SER A 46 -3.67 -6.13 0.31
N ALA A 47 -3.28 -5.19 1.18
CA ALA A 47 -2.24 -5.45 2.18
C ALA A 47 -2.63 -6.52 3.20
N ARG A 48 -3.89 -6.53 3.65
CA ARG A 48 -4.41 -7.57 4.55
C ARG A 48 -4.33 -8.96 3.95
N VAL A 49 -4.60 -9.11 2.65
CA VAL A 49 -4.44 -10.39 1.92
C VAL A 49 -2.99 -10.88 1.96
N LEU A 50 -2.03 -9.96 1.99
CA LEU A 50 -0.60 -10.25 2.09
C LEU A 50 -0.12 -10.42 3.55
N GLY A 51 -1.02 -10.35 4.54
CA GLY A 51 -0.70 -10.45 5.96
C GLY A 51 -0.21 -9.14 6.60
N TRP A 52 -0.32 -8.02 5.90
CA TRP A 52 0.06 -6.70 6.42
C TRP A 52 -1.16 -6.01 7.01
N ASP A 53 -1.06 -5.61 8.28
CA ASP A 53 -2.08 -4.82 8.94
C ASP A 53 -1.56 -3.40 9.20
N PHE A 54 -1.99 -2.45 8.38
CA PHE A 54 -1.61 -1.04 8.53
C PHE A 54 -2.07 -0.42 9.85
N ASN A 55 -3.12 -0.94 10.49
CA ASN A 55 -3.52 -0.46 11.82
C ASN A 55 -2.52 -0.85 12.91
N ARG A 56 -1.67 -1.84 12.63
CA ARG A 56 -0.58 -2.29 13.50
C ARG A 56 0.77 -1.80 13.00
N LEU A 57 0.82 -0.93 12.00
CA LEU A 57 2.07 -0.34 11.52
C LEU A 57 2.24 1.06 12.12
N LYS A 58 3.37 1.26 12.79
CA LYS A 58 3.79 2.56 13.31
C LYS A 58 4.93 3.08 12.45
N LEU A 59 4.81 4.32 11.97
CA LEU A 59 5.93 5.02 11.38
C LEU A 59 6.85 5.55 12.49
N THR A 60 8.12 5.15 12.46
CA THR A 60 9.17 5.61 13.38
C THR A 60 10.30 6.26 12.58
N SER A 61 11.29 6.83 13.27
CA SER A 61 12.51 7.34 12.64
C SER A 61 13.32 6.28 11.91
N GLN A 62 13.10 4.98 12.19
CA GLN A 62 13.73 3.86 11.50
C GLN A 62 12.84 3.24 10.40
N GLY A 63 11.69 3.85 10.10
CA GLY A 63 10.72 3.36 9.13
C GLY A 63 9.49 2.73 9.76
N PHE A 64 8.76 1.93 8.97
CA PHE A 64 7.54 1.25 9.41
C PHE A 64 7.87 0.01 10.26
N VAL A 65 7.38 -0.02 11.49
CA VAL A 65 7.51 -1.16 12.40
C VAL A 65 6.14 -1.70 12.81
N THR A 66 6.06 -2.99 13.09
CA THR A 66 4.87 -3.59 13.71
C THR A 66 4.76 -3.14 15.17
N ALA A 67 3.68 -2.46 15.51
CA ALA A 67 3.28 -2.18 16.88
C ALA A 67 2.89 -3.52 17.54
N ARG A 68 3.56 -3.84 18.66
CA ARG A 68 3.23 -5.00 19.50
C ARG A 68 1.81 -4.91 20.05
#